data_AF-A0AAV4U9Q7-F1
#
_entry.id   AF-A0AAV4U9Q7-F1
#
_cell.length_a   1.000
_cell.length_b   1.000
_cell.length_c   1.000
_cell.angle_alpha   90.00
_cell.angle_beta   90.00
_cell.angle_gamma   90.00
#
_symmetry.space_group_name_H-M   'P 1'
#
loop_
_entity.id
_entity.type
_entity.pdbx_description
1 polymer ?
#
loop_
_entity_poly.entity_id
_entity_poly.type
_entity_poly.pdbx_seq_one_letter_code
_entity_poly.pdbx_strand_id
1 'polypeptide(L)'
;ARVNITTLQHGTALHIVAMQNHLEIAKLLIEYGANLYAKNAQNKLPVDLLEQKEGNLFELLVQSAAQPVVLKDLCRRQIRASLGSNRLKFLPNFNIPRRLRQYLMHRA
;
A
#
# COMPACT_ATOMS: atom_id res chain seq x y z
N ALA A 1 -3.42 -9.34 -1.75
CA ALA A 1 -2.69 -9.16 -3.01
C ALA A 1 -1.20 -9.06 -2.68
N ARG A 2 -0.31 -9.67 -3.48
CA ARG A 2 1.13 -9.49 -3.33
C ARG A 2 1.53 -8.16 -3.98
N VAL A 3 1.59 -7.08 -3.21
CA VAL A 3 1.84 -5.72 -3.72
C VAL A 3 3.32 -5.37 -3.91
N ASN A 4 4.22 -6.15 -3.31
CA ASN A 4 5.66 -5.92 -3.34
C ASN A 4 6.39 -6.75 -4.41
N ILE A 5 5.68 -7.18 -5.45
CA ILE A 5 6.30 -7.89 -6.57
C ILE A 5 7.22 -6.90 -7.31
N THR A 6 8.41 -7.38 -7.66
CA THR A 6 9.42 -6.62 -8.39
C THR A 6 9.38 -6.96 -9.87
N THR A 7 9.61 -5.96 -10.72
CA THR A 7 9.83 -6.13 -12.17
C THR A 7 11.24 -6.64 -12.44
N LEU A 8 11.55 -6.87 -13.72
CA LEU A 8 12.90 -7.27 -14.18
C LEU A 8 14.01 -6.30 -13.76
N GLN A 9 13.67 -5.03 -13.50
CA GLN A 9 14.61 -4.01 -13.02
C GLN A 9 14.57 -3.84 -11.50
N HIS A 10 14.06 -4.83 -10.76
CA HIS A 10 13.84 -4.77 -9.31
C HIS A 10 12.89 -3.63 -8.86
N GLY A 11 12.24 -2.95 -9.80
CA GLY A 11 11.28 -1.90 -9.49
C GLY A 11 9.97 -2.51 -8.98
N THR A 12 9.39 -1.95 -7.93
CA THR A 12 8.05 -2.31 -7.45
C THR A 12 6.97 -1.54 -8.20
N ALA A 13 5.70 -1.94 -8.06
CA ALA A 13 4.57 -1.17 -8.56
C ALA A 13 4.60 0.30 -8.13
N LEU A 14 5.12 0.58 -6.93
CA LEU A 14 5.25 1.93 -6.40
C LEU A 14 6.29 2.78 -7.15
N HIS A 15 7.37 2.16 -7.67
CA HIS A 15 8.35 2.86 -8.51
C HIS A 15 7.71 3.35 -9.83
N ILE A 16 6.91 2.50 -10.47
CA ILE A 16 6.23 2.83 -11.73
C ILE A 16 5.23 3.98 -11.50
N VAL A 17 4.46 3.89 -10.42
CA VAL A 17 3.48 4.91 -10.05
C VAL A 17 4.13 6.25 -9.72
N ALA A 18 5.31 6.24 -9.09
CA ALA A 18 6.08 7.45 -8.84
C ALA A 18 6.55 8.10 -10.15
N MET A 19 7.08 7.32 -11.10
CA MET A 19 7.48 7.83 -12.42
C MET A 19 6.31 8.44 -13.21
N GLN A 20 5.09 7.91 -13.04
CA GLN A 20 3.89 8.36 -13.75
C GLN A 20 3.09 9.43 -12.98
N ASN A 21 3.53 9.82 -11.78
CA ASN A 21 2.85 10.76 -10.89
C ASN A 21 1.37 10.39 -10.58
N HIS A 22 1.07 9.10 -10.43
CA HIS A 22 -0.30 8.61 -10.23
C HIS A 22 -0.71 8.55 -8.75
N LEU A 23 -1.14 9.69 -8.19
CA LEU A 23 -1.49 9.85 -6.77
C LEU A 23 -2.48 8.79 -6.24
N GLU A 24 -3.60 8.57 -6.93
CA GLU A 24 -4.66 7.66 -6.44
C GLU A 24 -4.21 6.20 -6.42
N ILE A 25 -3.39 5.79 -7.39
CA ILE A 25 -2.82 4.44 -7.41
C ILE A 25 -1.78 4.30 -6.29
N ALA A 26 -1.00 5.35 -6.00
CA ALA A 26 -0.06 5.35 -4.89
C ALA A 26 -0.75 5.15 -3.55
N LYS A 27 -1.84 5.90 -3.28
CA LYS A 27 -2.65 5.72 -2.06
C LYS A 27 -3.12 4.28 -1.90
N LEU A 28 -3.65 3.68 -2.97
CA LEU A 28 -4.13 2.30 -2.96
C LEU A 28 -2.99 1.32 -2.67
N LEU A 29 -1.84 1.47 -3.32
CA LEU A 29 -0.68 0.61 -3.11
C LEU A 29 -0.17 0.69 -1.66
N ILE A 30 -0.06 1.89 -1.10
CA ILE A 30 0.37 2.13 0.29
C ILE A 30 -0.62 1.48 1.27
N GLU A 31 -1.92 1.66 1.04
CA GLU A 31 -2.96 1.06 1.87
C GLU A 31 -2.86 -0.47 1.90
N TYR A 32 -2.56 -1.07 0.76
CA TYR A 32 -2.36 -2.52 0.63
C TYR A 32 -0.98 -3.01 1.11
N GLY A 33 -0.10 -2.11 1.56
CA GLY A 33 1.20 -2.46 2.15
C GLY A 33 2.35 -2.51 1.17
N ALA A 34 2.33 -1.65 0.15
CA ALA A 34 3.48 -1.41 -0.70
C ALA A 34 4.70 -0.96 0.13
N ASN A 35 5.85 -1.52 -0.20
CA ASN A 35 7.11 -1.19 0.45
C ASN A 35 7.64 0.14 -0.11
N LEU A 36 7.56 1.18 0.71
CA LEU A 36 8.07 2.52 0.43
C LEU A 36 9.60 2.57 0.34
N TYR A 37 10.29 1.60 0.95
CA TYR A 37 11.75 1.55 1.04
C TYR A 37 12.39 0.54 0.08
N ALA A 38 11.60 -0.05 -0.82
CA ALA A 38 12.12 -0.94 -1.84
C ALA A 38 13.08 -0.17 -2.75
N LYS A 39 14.22 -0.77 -3.08
CA LYS A 39 15.18 -0.19 -4.03
C LYS A 39 15.13 -0.93 -5.35
N ASN A 40 15.12 -0.18 -6.45
CA ASN A 40 15.24 -0.76 -7.79
C ASN A 40 16.71 -1.09 -8.14
N ALA A 41 16.96 -1.59 -9.35
CA ALA A 41 18.29 -1.95 -9.84
C ALA A 41 19.28 -0.77 -9.87
N GLN A 42 18.79 0.47 -9.90
CA GLN A 42 19.59 1.69 -9.83
C GLN A 42 19.76 2.19 -8.37
N ASN A 43 19.41 1.36 -7.38
CA ASN A 43 19.47 1.68 -5.95
C ASN A 43 18.60 2.90 -5.54
N LYS A 44 17.59 3.23 -6.36
CA LYS A 44 16.65 4.34 -6.11
C LYS A 44 15.40 3.85 -5.39
N LEU A 45 14.87 4.68 -4.51
CA LEU A 45 13.57 4.51 -3.86
C LEU A 45 12.44 4.97 -4.80
N PRO A 46 11.17 4.60 -4.54
CA PRO A 46 10.03 5.14 -5.28
C PRO A 46 9.98 6.67 -5.26
N VAL A 47 10.25 7.29 -4.10
CA VAL A 47 10.27 8.76 -3.96
C VAL A 47 11.38 9.42 -4.78
N ASP A 48 12.49 8.71 -5.05
CA ASP A 48 13.60 9.23 -5.85
C ASP A 48 13.31 9.25 -7.36
N LEU A 49 12.21 8.61 -7.79
CA LEU A 49 11.76 8.57 -9.18
C LEU A 49 10.71 9.62 -9.52
N LEU A 50 10.28 10.43 -8.55
CA LEU A 50 9.37 11.53 -8.80
C LEU A 50 10.07 12.61 -9.63
N GLU A 51 9.36 13.11 -10.65
CA GLU A 51 9.85 14.23 -11.47
C GLU A 51 9.98 15.52 -10.65
N GLN A 52 9.03 15.75 -9.75
CA GLN A 52 9.01 16.90 -8.84
C GLN A 52 9.15 16.41 -7.40
N LYS A 53 10.04 17.06 -6.63
CA LYS A 53 10.18 16.83 -5.18
C LYS A 53 9.19 17.67 -4.36
N GLU A 54 8.10 18.07 -5.00
CA GLU A 54 7.08 18.96 -4.47
C GLU A 54 5.73 18.48 -5.03
N GLY A 55 4.67 18.57 -4.23
CA GLY A 55 3.32 18.17 -4.63
C GLY A 55 2.74 16.95 -3.90
N ASN A 56 1.46 16.70 -4.14
CA ASN A 56 0.64 15.78 -3.35
C ASN A 56 1.22 14.36 -3.25
N LEU A 57 1.85 13.85 -4.31
CA LEU A 57 2.42 12.50 -4.31
C LEU A 57 3.72 12.43 -3.50
N PHE A 58 4.56 13.47 -3.61
CA PHE A 58 5.76 13.60 -2.80
C PHE A 58 5.40 13.66 -1.31
N GLU A 59 4.48 14.54 -0.94
CA GLU A 59 4.00 14.68 0.43
C GLU A 59 3.41 13.35 0.95
N LEU A 60 2.59 12.67 0.16
CA LEU A 60 2.01 11.39 0.53
C LEU A 60 3.09 10.34 0.82
N LEU A 61 4.11 10.20 -0.04
CA LEU A 61 5.17 9.21 0.13
C LEU A 61 6.06 9.54 1.33
N VAL A 62 6.40 10.82 1.53
CA VAL A 62 7.20 11.27 2.67
C VAL A 62 6.44 11.07 3.98
N GLN A 63 5.17 11.47 4.04
CA GLN A 63 4.34 11.28 5.24
C GLN A 63 4.14 9.80 5.55
N SER A 64 3.89 8.98 4.52
CA SER A 64 3.70 7.53 4.70
C SER A 64 5.00 6.83 5.11
N ALA A 65 6.16 7.37 4.75
CA ALA A 65 7.47 6.87 5.20
C ALA A 65 7.88 7.40 6.58
N ALA A 66 7.37 8.57 7.00
CA ALA A 66 7.63 9.13 8.32
C ALA A 66 6.75 8.51 9.42
N GLN A 67 5.56 8.03 9.06
CA GLN A 67 4.63 7.43 10.02
C GLN A 67 4.82 5.90 10.06
N PRO A 68 5.18 5.31 11.22
CA PRO A 68 5.14 3.86 11.36
C PRO A 68 3.70 3.37 11.16
N VAL A 69 3.55 2.29 10.40
CA VAL A 69 2.24 1.68 10.11
C VAL A 69 1.55 1.38 11.43
N VAL A 70 0.44 2.07 11.72
CA VAL A 70 -0.29 1.93 12.98
C VAL A 70 -0.67 0.46 13.17
N LEU A 71 -0.61 -0.07 14.41
CA LEU A 71 -0.90 -1.47 14.71
C LEU A 71 -2.20 -1.98 14.05
N LYS A 72 -3.24 -1.14 13.98
CA LYS A 72 -4.50 -1.44 13.28
C LYS A 72 -4.31 -1.83 11.80
N ASP A 73 -3.39 -1.19 11.09
CA ASP A 73 -3.10 -1.44 9.68
C ASP A 73 -2.28 -2.73 9.50
N LEU A 74 -1.34 -3.01 10.40
CA LEU A 74 -0.64 -4.29 10.46
C LEU A 74 -1.62 -5.44 10.74
N CYS A 75 -2.51 -5.27 11.73
CA CYS A 75 -3.56 -6.24 12.04
C CYS A 75 -4.49 -6.46 10.83
N ARG A 76 -4.95 -5.39 10.18
CA ARG A 76 -5.77 -5.50 8.96
C ARG A 76 -5.08 -6.30 7.87
N ARG A 77 -3.81 -6.02 7.59
CA ARG A 77 -3.02 -6.74 6.59
C ARG A 77 -2.88 -8.22 6.93
N GLN A 78 -2.53 -8.53 8.18
CA GLN A 78 -2.34 -9.92 8.61
C GLN A 78 -3.65 -10.71 8.61
N ILE A 79 -4.76 -10.11 9.05
CA ILE A 79 -6.09 -10.71 9.01
C ILE A 79 -6.49 -11.02 7.56
N ARG A 80 -6.30 -10.06 6.65
CA ARG A 80 -6.61 -10.25 5.22
C ARG A 80 -5.74 -11.33 4.57
N ALA A 81 -4.45 -11.39 4.92
CA ALA A 81 -3.54 -12.42 4.44
C ALA A 81 -3.94 -13.82 4.95
N SER A 82 -4.33 -13.94 6.22
CA SER A 82 -4.74 -15.19 6.86
C SER A 82 -6.10 -15.70 6.36
N LEU A 83 -7.04 -14.80 6.09
CA LEU A 83 -8.37 -15.16 5.57
C LEU A 83 -8.34 -15.53 4.07
N GLY A 84 -7.52 -14.83 3.28
CA GLY A 84 -7.51 -14.96 1.81
C GLY A 84 -8.75 -14.36 1.12
N SER A 85 -8.67 -14.20 -0.20
CA SER A 85 -9.70 -13.54 -1.03
C SER A 85 -11.08 -14.23 -0.97
N ASN A 86 -11.11 -15.56 -0.83
CA ASN A 86 -12.36 -16.32 -0.77
C ASN A 86 -13.10 -16.13 0.55
N ARG A 87 -12.40 -16.13 1.69
CA ARG A 87 -13.04 -16.03 3.01
C ARG A 87 -13.42 -14.59 3.37
N LEU A 88 -12.74 -13.59 2.80
CA LEU A 88 -13.08 -12.18 2.95
C LEU A 88 -14.51 -11.84 2.49
N LYS A 89 -15.05 -12.58 1.51
CA LYS A 89 -16.44 -12.40 1.02
C LYS A 89 -17.48 -12.68 2.11
N PHE A 90 -17.15 -13.53 3.07
CA PHE A 90 -18.02 -13.91 4.17
C PHE A 90 -17.86 -13.05 5.42
N LEU A 91 -17.02 -12.00 5.40
CA LEU A 91 -16.88 -11.05 6.51
C LEU A 91 -18.21 -10.49 7.07
N PRO A 92 -19.28 -10.31 6.27
CA PRO A 92 -20.60 -9.98 6.79
C PRO A 92 -21.18 -10.94 7.82
N ASN A 93 -20.77 -12.21 7.78
CA ASN A 93 -21.27 -13.28 8.65
C ASN A 93 -20.46 -13.44 9.94
N PHE A 94 -19.33 -12.72 10.06
CA PHE A 94 -18.51 -12.74 11.26
C PHE A 94 -19.17 -11.86 12.32
N ASN A 95 -19.14 -12.31 13.58
CA ASN A 95 -19.63 -11.55 14.71
C ASN A 95 -18.63 -10.44 15.09
N ILE A 96 -18.44 -9.48 14.19
CA ILE A 96 -17.56 -8.32 14.33
C ILE A 96 -18.33 -7.03 14.01
N PRO A 97 -18.01 -5.92 14.70
CA PRO A 97 -18.59 -4.60 14.43
C PRO A 97 -18.53 -4.18 12.96
N ARG A 98 -19.59 -3.52 12.48
CA ARG A 98 -19.71 -3.02 11.09
C ARG A 98 -18.50 -2.18 10.66
N ARG A 99 -18.01 -1.29 11.54
CA ARG A 99 -16.84 -0.44 11.28
C ARG A 99 -15.57 -1.26 11.01
N LEU A 100 -15.32 -2.31 11.81
CA LEU A 100 -14.19 -3.20 11.60
C LEU A 100 -14.33 -4.01 10.31
N ARG A 101 -15.55 -4.43 9.99
CA ARG A 101 -15.84 -5.12 8.72
C ARG A 101 -15.55 -4.23 7.51
N GLN A 102 -16.02 -2.99 7.53
CA GLN A 102 -15.75 -1.96 6.51
C GLN A 102 -14.24 -1.71 6.36
N TYR A 103 -13.55 -1.52 7.50
CA TYR A 103 -12.11 -1.33 7.53
C TYR A 103 -11.33 -2.52 6.93
N LEU A 104 -11.71 -3.77 7.26
CA LEU A 104 -11.11 -4.98 6.69
C LEU A 104 -11.43 -5.17 5.19
N MET A 105 -12.56 -4.63 4.72
CA MET A 105 -12.99 -4.68 3.32
C MET A 105 -12.52 -3.50 2.47
N HIS A 106 -11.79 -2.53 3.02
CA HIS A 106 -11.46 -1.26 2.35
C HIS A 106 -12.71 -0.54 1.82
N ARG A 107 -13.80 -0.55 2.60
CA ARG A 107 -15.01 0.24 2.32
C ARG A 107 -15.11 1.34 3.38
N ALA A 108 -15.20 2.59 2.94
CA ALA A 108 -15.50 3.73 3.82
C ALA A 108 -16.90 3.60 4.44
#